data_AF-A0A9D2IHE9-F1
#
_entry.id   AF-A0A9D2IHE9-F1
#
_cell.length_a   1.000
_cell.length_b   1.000
_cell.length_c   1.000
_cell.angle_alpha   90.00
_cell.angle_beta   90.00
_cell.angle_gamma   90.00
#
_symmetry.space_group_name_H-M   'P 1'
#
loop_
_entity.id
_entity.type
_entity.pdbx_description
1 polymer ?
#
loop_
_entity_poly.entity_id
_entity_poly.type
_entity_poly.pdbx_seq_one_letter_code
_entity_poly.pdbx_strand_id
1 'polypeptide(L)'
;MKVKDFMRKNRMWLIPVACAVLAVILCMAYLGSRTPEIGDDPIGKINPARSQIYVTGEGYSLNYEQEQEYKKETQEKEIQIKKENKTEVQEEIEAVPSNAEETKAKPARAETNQETDSKSDGVTEGGSDTASGNRADTGTDTGRGNNGGSDKTTDTSDQTETESEKPGGSGTEEEGEDGPGDNTGGDEEESKKPLIECSLKNGQEISGSFFKFTVKAVDYKKNTLSAFYIHVYLNGNVLTSSGTSNGWVSYIADAENPPEDGNNEILISVADQEGNTASKTYIVSVDADGEREIGGEVTITVEARTLGLGTLINKTVEFYEGETIPYVLDRVILDAGYEYERDKSLRQGFYLKSINRPGITNGWKVPDPILEKLEEENASIMGYDSDRLAEKNFYENSGWMYMWNGSILESGMSAVQVENGDEIVIFFTLDMGKEYNGKWFSGDW
;
A
#
# COMPACT_ATOMS: atom_id res chain seq x y z
N MET A 1 72.18 -8.69 14.53
CA MET A 1 72.87 -7.40 14.30
C MET A 1 72.02 -6.36 13.55
N LYS A 2 71.20 -6.74 12.57
CA LYS A 2 70.48 -5.80 11.68
C LYS A 2 69.42 -4.87 12.31
N VAL A 3 68.72 -5.27 13.39
CA VAL A 3 67.67 -4.43 14.02
C VAL A 3 68.25 -3.32 14.90
N LYS A 4 69.35 -3.59 15.62
CA LYS A 4 70.02 -2.61 16.48
C LYS A 4 70.68 -1.48 15.66
N ASP A 5 71.22 -1.80 14.48
CA ASP A 5 71.83 -0.81 13.60
C ASP A 5 70.78 0.07 12.91
N PHE A 6 69.61 -0.48 12.55
CA PHE A 6 68.47 0.28 12.02
C PHE A 6 67.90 1.26 13.06
N MET A 7 67.71 0.80 14.31
CA MET A 7 67.23 1.64 15.41
C MET A 7 68.22 2.75 15.78
N ARG A 8 69.53 2.54 15.62
CA ARG A 8 70.54 3.59 15.87
C ARG A 8 70.56 4.66 14.79
N LYS A 9 70.35 4.28 13.52
CA LYS A 9 70.41 5.19 12.36
C LYS A 9 69.16 6.05 12.21
N ASN A 10 67.98 5.52 12.59
CA ASN A 10 66.68 6.21 12.45
C ASN A 10 66.10 6.72 13.78
N ARG A 11 66.90 6.69 14.86
CA ARG A 11 66.48 7.05 16.23
C ARG A 11 65.87 8.45 16.35
N MET A 12 66.32 9.38 15.50
CA MET A 12 65.82 10.76 15.44
C MET A 12 64.36 10.86 14.92
N TRP A 13 63.92 9.89 14.10
CA TRP A 13 62.58 9.85 13.50
C TRP A 13 61.64 8.85 14.19
N LEU A 14 62.21 7.83 14.84
CA LEU A 14 61.41 6.82 15.56
C LEU A 14 60.69 7.39 16.78
N ILE A 15 61.29 8.35 17.49
CA ILE A 15 60.67 9.00 18.65
C ILE A 15 59.46 9.85 18.25
N PRO A 16 59.54 10.80 17.29
CA PRO A 16 58.37 11.59 16.90
C PRO A 16 57.26 10.73 16.25
N VAL A 17 57.60 9.68 15.50
CA VAL A 17 56.60 8.75 14.94
C VAL A 17 55.90 7.96 16.05
N ALA A 18 56.64 7.46 17.04
CA ALA A 18 56.04 6.78 18.19
C ALA A 18 55.12 7.72 18.99
N CYS A 19 55.52 8.98 19.18
CA CYS A 19 54.69 9.99 19.83
C CYS A 19 53.42 10.31 19.03
N ALA A 20 53.51 10.39 17.69
CA ALA A 20 52.34 10.62 16.84
C ALA A 20 51.34 9.45 16.91
N VAL A 21 51.84 8.20 16.89
CA VAL A 21 50.99 7.01 17.05
C VAL A 21 50.32 6.99 18.43
N LEU A 22 51.05 7.34 19.49
CA LEU A 22 50.50 7.43 20.85
C LEU A 22 49.45 8.54 20.98
N ALA A 23 49.66 9.69 20.32
CA ALA A 23 48.69 10.77 20.29
C ALA A 23 47.40 10.38 19.55
N VAL A 24 47.50 9.62 18.45
CA VAL A 24 46.34 9.11 17.73
C VAL A 24 45.57 8.10 18.58
N ILE A 25 46.26 7.19 19.27
CA ILE A 25 45.63 6.22 20.18
C ILE A 25 44.93 6.93 21.35
N LEU A 26 45.57 7.96 21.93
CA LEU A 26 44.97 8.77 22.99
C LEU A 26 43.77 9.59 22.48
N CYS A 27 43.83 10.13 21.26
CA CYS A 27 42.69 10.79 20.63
C CYS A 27 41.53 9.84 20.38
N MET A 28 41.79 8.61 19.91
CA MET A 28 40.73 7.62 19.69
C MET A 28 40.12 7.14 21.01
N ALA A 29 40.92 6.94 22.06
CA ALA A 29 40.42 6.64 23.40
C ALA A 29 39.61 7.81 23.99
N TYR A 30 40.05 9.04 23.76
CA TYR A 30 39.33 10.24 24.18
C TYR A 30 37.99 10.40 23.45
N LEU A 31 37.96 10.17 22.13
CA LEU A 31 36.74 10.19 21.32
C LEU A 31 35.79 9.05 21.72
N GLY A 32 36.30 7.84 21.98
CA GLY A 32 35.48 6.70 22.43
C GLY A 32 34.98 6.83 23.87
N SER A 33 35.59 7.69 24.69
CA SER A 33 35.14 7.98 26.06
C SER A 33 34.06 9.06 26.15
N ARG A 34 33.73 9.73 25.03
CA ARG A 34 32.62 10.67 25.01
C ARG A 34 31.32 9.93 24.76
N THR A 35 30.50 9.80 25.79
CA THR A 35 29.06 9.63 25.59
C THR A 35 28.52 10.91 24.95
N PRO A 36 27.69 10.84 23.89
CA PRO A 36 27.05 12.03 23.36
C PRO A 36 26.27 12.70 24.50
N GLU A 37 26.50 14.01 24.67
CA GLU A 37 25.65 14.83 25.53
C GLU A 37 24.29 14.94 24.84
N ILE A 38 23.43 13.96 25.11
CA ILE A 38 22.00 14.06 24.81
C ILE A 38 21.50 15.10 25.80
N GLY A 39 21.26 16.33 25.32
CA GLY A 39 20.58 17.33 26.12
C GLY A 39 19.27 16.75 26.63
N ASP A 40 18.91 17.09 27.88
CA ASP A 40 17.64 16.66 28.46
C ASP A 40 16.50 17.02 27.49
N ASP A 41 15.77 16.00 27.05
CA ASP A 41 14.59 16.15 26.22
C ASP A 41 13.61 17.07 26.95
N PRO A 42 13.21 18.24 26.39
CA PRO A 42 12.33 19.18 27.09
C PRO A 42 10.92 18.59 27.35
N ILE A 43 10.63 17.40 26.83
CA ILE A 43 9.39 16.66 27.09
C ILE A 43 9.55 15.79 28.34
N GLY A 44 9.76 16.45 29.48
CA GLY A 44 9.73 15.83 30.79
C GLY A 44 8.31 15.37 31.13
N LYS A 45 8.09 14.05 31.03
CA LYS A 45 6.92 13.23 31.39
C LYS A 45 5.99 12.87 30.22
N ILE A 46 5.93 11.56 29.98
CA ILE A 46 4.97 10.83 29.17
C ILE A 46 3.55 11.23 29.57
N ASN A 47 2.84 11.94 28.70
CA ASN A 47 1.38 12.11 28.81
C ASN A 47 0.72 10.75 28.48
N PRO A 48 -0.09 10.16 29.38
CA PRO A 48 -0.82 8.92 29.11
C PRO A 48 -1.93 9.06 28.05
N ALA A 49 -2.28 10.28 27.65
CA ALA A 49 -3.25 10.57 26.59
C ALA A 49 -2.62 10.77 25.20
N ARG A 50 -1.31 10.53 25.00
CA ARG A 50 -0.71 10.66 23.66
C ARG A 50 -0.94 9.37 22.85
N SER A 51 -1.60 9.49 21.71
CA SER A 51 -1.56 8.45 20.68
C SER A 51 -0.20 8.53 19.98
N GLN A 52 0.63 7.50 20.14
CA GLN A 52 1.88 7.36 19.39
C GLN A 52 1.64 6.45 18.20
N ILE A 53 1.63 7.03 17.00
CA ILE A 53 1.88 6.30 15.76
C ILE A 53 3.36 6.53 15.43
N TYR A 54 4.17 5.48 15.53
CA TYR A 54 5.54 5.49 15.04
C TYR A 54 5.51 5.15 13.55
N VAL A 55 5.68 6.13 12.68
CA VAL A 55 5.99 5.87 11.26
C VAL A 55 7.09 6.83 10.81
N THR A 56 8.33 6.49 11.13
CA THR A 56 9.52 6.94 10.39
C THR A 56 10.64 5.90 10.53
N GLY A 57 10.86 5.13 9.46
CA GLY A 57 12.03 4.29 9.25
C GLY A 57 12.31 4.22 7.75
N GLU A 58 13.58 4.15 7.34
CA GLU A 58 13.93 3.91 5.93
C GLU A 58 13.29 2.58 5.48
N GLY A 59 12.52 2.60 4.40
CA GLY A 59 11.76 1.45 3.89
C GLY A 59 10.23 1.50 4.13
N TYR A 60 9.72 2.44 4.93
CA TYR A 60 8.27 2.65 5.07
C TYR A 60 7.72 3.45 3.89
N SER A 61 6.81 2.83 3.12
CA SER A 61 5.95 3.56 2.18
C SER A 61 4.51 3.10 2.38
N LEU A 62 3.63 4.02 2.79
CA LEU A 62 2.19 3.79 2.72
C LEU A 62 1.82 3.70 1.23
N ASN A 63 0.94 2.75 0.86
CA ASN A 63 0.38 2.70 -0.47
C ASN A 63 -0.65 3.84 -0.68
N TYR A 64 -1.12 4.08 -1.89
CA TYR A 64 -2.04 5.20 -2.15
C TYR A 64 -3.34 5.08 -1.34
N GLU A 65 -3.95 3.89 -1.27
CA GLU A 65 -5.17 3.67 -0.50
C GLU A 65 -4.93 3.84 1.00
N GLN A 66 -3.83 3.31 1.55
CA GLN A 66 -3.38 3.50 2.92
C GLN A 66 -3.07 4.96 3.21
N GLU A 67 -2.50 5.70 2.27
CA GLU A 67 -2.22 7.12 2.41
C GLU A 67 -3.52 7.93 2.40
N GLN A 68 -4.48 7.59 1.52
CA GLN A 68 -5.80 8.23 1.50
C GLN A 68 -6.63 7.86 2.74
N GLU A 69 -6.62 6.60 3.16
CA GLU A 69 -7.28 6.12 4.39
C GLU A 69 -6.62 6.73 5.61
N TYR A 70 -5.28 6.78 5.68
CA TYR A 70 -4.56 7.47 6.74
C TYR A 70 -4.93 8.94 6.79
N LYS A 71 -4.96 9.64 5.64
CA LYS A 71 -5.40 11.04 5.56
C LYS A 71 -6.84 11.20 6.03
N LYS A 72 -7.73 10.30 5.62
CA LYS A 72 -9.15 10.29 5.98
C LYS A 72 -9.35 10.02 7.48
N GLU A 73 -8.76 8.97 8.03
CA GLU A 73 -8.82 8.64 9.45
C GLU A 73 -8.15 9.72 10.32
N THR A 74 -7.04 10.31 9.87
CA THR A 74 -6.40 11.44 10.56
C THR A 74 -7.34 12.63 10.61
N GLN A 75 -8.01 12.94 9.50
CA GLN A 75 -8.99 14.02 9.43
C GLN A 75 -10.23 13.73 10.30
N GLU A 76 -10.73 12.50 10.31
CA GLU A 76 -11.84 12.06 11.18
C GLU A 76 -11.46 12.15 12.67
N LYS A 77 -10.25 11.71 13.05
CA LYS A 77 -9.72 11.86 14.41
C LYS A 77 -9.58 13.33 14.80
N GLU A 78 -9.08 14.20 13.92
CA GLU A 78 -9.02 15.64 14.17
C GLU A 78 -10.41 16.26 14.36
N ILE A 79 -11.40 15.84 13.57
CA ILE A 79 -12.79 16.29 13.70
C ILE A 79 -13.38 15.81 15.03
N GLN A 80 -13.11 14.58 15.42
CA GLN A 80 -13.60 14.00 16.67
C GLN A 80 -12.98 14.68 17.90
N ILE A 81 -11.66 14.92 17.89
CA ILE A 81 -10.97 15.69 18.94
C ILE A 81 -11.55 17.11 19.03
N LYS A 82 -11.79 17.78 17.89
CA LYS A 82 -12.42 19.11 17.88
C LYS A 82 -13.86 19.09 18.42
N LYS A 83 -14.59 17.98 18.22
CA LYS A 83 -15.96 17.80 18.71
C LYS A 83 -15.98 17.51 20.22
N GLU A 84 -15.13 16.62 20.69
CA GLU A 84 -14.95 16.29 22.11
C GLU A 84 -14.52 17.53 22.91
N ASN A 85 -13.51 18.28 22.43
CA ASN A 85 -13.09 19.53 23.06
C ASN A 85 -14.21 20.59 23.08
N LYS A 86 -15.12 20.60 22.08
CA LYS A 86 -16.24 21.54 22.04
C LYS A 86 -17.36 21.13 23.00
N THR A 87 -17.58 19.83 23.18
CA THR A 87 -18.53 19.27 24.15
C THR A 87 -18.05 19.47 25.58
N GLU A 88 -16.75 19.25 25.85
CA GLU A 88 -16.14 19.46 27.17
C GLU A 88 -16.19 20.94 27.59
N VAL A 89 -15.91 21.87 26.67
CA VAL A 89 -16.06 23.32 26.92
C VAL A 89 -17.52 23.70 27.16
N GLN A 90 -18.48 23.01 26.55
CA GLN A 90 -19.91 23.31 26.73
C GLN A 90 -20.46 22.76 28.05
N GLU A 91 -20.01 21.59 28.49
CA GLU A 91 -20.33 21.04 29.82
C GLU A 91 -19.66 21.85 30.96
N GLU A 92 -18.45 22.38 30.74
CA GLU A 92 -17.76 23.23 31.71
C GLU A 92 -18.45 24.61 31.88
N ILE A 93 -19.06 25.15 30.81
CA ILE A 93 -19.86 26.39 30.86
C ILE A 93 -21.20 26.17 31.58
N GLU A 94 -21.82 25.00 31.45
CA GLU A 94 -23.09 24.67 32.12
C GLU A 94 -22.93 24.31 33.61
N ALA A 95 -21.72 24.00 34.07
CA ALA A 95 -21.44 23.61 35.46
C ALA A 95 -21.13 24.79 36.42
N VAL A 96 -21.07 26.05 35.95
CA VAL A 96 -20.77 27.21 36.81
C VAL A 96 -22.07 27.83 37.38
N PRO A 97 -22.29 27.85 38.71
CA PRO A 97 -23.47 28.49 39.29
C PRO A 97 -23.32 30.02 39.27
N SER A 98 -24.38 30.70 38.82
CA SER A 98 -24.45 32.16 38.75
C SER A 98 -24.39 32.80 40.13
N ASN A 99 -23.43 33.69 40.36
CA ASN A 99 -23.61 34.78 41.32
C ASN A 99 -23.10 36.09 40.70
N ALA A 100 -23.98 37.08 40.63
CA ALA A 100 -23.75 38.36 39.99
C ALA A 100 -23.09 39.35 40.96
N GLU A 101 -22.25 40.25 40.44
CA GLU A 101 -22.29 41.67 40.83
C GLU A 101 -21.60 42.58 39.81
N GLU A 102 -22.29 43.68 39.49
CA GLU A 102 -21.88 44.77 38.60
C GLU A 102 -20.75 45.62 39.19
N THR A 103 -19.93 46.26 38.33
CA THR A 103 -19.78 47.72 38.38
C THR A 103 -19.14 48.31 37.12
N LYS A 104 -19.74 49.41 36.66
CA LYS A 104 -19.43 50.22 35.47
C LYS A 104 -18.22 51.15 35.69
N ALA A 105 -17.42 51.35 34.64
CA ALA A 105 -16.84 52.65 34.30
C ALA A 105 -16.51 52.75 32.79
N LYS A 106 -16.81 53.90 32.18
CA LYS A 106 -16.64 54.29 30.76
C LYS A 106 -15.90 55.66 30.75
N PRO A 107 -15.57 56.27 29.59
CA PRO A 107 -14.45 56.05 28.66
C PRO A 107 -13.43 57.22 28.64
N ALA A 108 -12.35 57.11 27.85
CA ALA A 108 -11.58 58.26 27.38
C ALA A 108 -11.35 58.19 25.86
N ARG A 109 -11.25 59.37 25.25
CA ARG A 109 -11.55 59.76 23.86
C ARG A 109 -10.27 60.06 23.09
N ALA A 110 -10.28 59.66 21.80
CA ALA A 110 -9.68 60.22 20.58
C ALA A 110 -8.25 60.81 20.60
N GLU A 111 -7.45 60.44 19.60
CA GLU A 111 -7.07 61.40 18.55
C GLU A 111 -6.69 60.71 17.24
N THR A 112 -7.01 61.41 16.17
CA THR A 112 -7.04 61.06 14.75
C THR A 112 -5.69 61.35 14.10
N ASN A 113 -5.34 60.61 13.04
CA ASN A 113 -4.86 61.23 11.79
C ASN A 113 -5.12 60.27 10.61
N GLN A 114 -6.19 60.61 9.89
CA GLN A 114 -6.36 60.49 8.44
C GLN A 114 -5.17 61.18 7.73
N GLU A 115 -4.83 61.05 6.45
CA GLU A 115 -5.50 60.69 5.19
C GLU A 115 -4.36 60.79 4.13
N THR A 116 -4.35 60.20 2.94
CA THR A 116 -5.13 60.39 1.70
C THR A 116 -4.30 59.62 0.65
N ASP A 117 -4.70 59.14 -0.53
CA ASP A 117 -5.86 59.16 -1.43
C ASP A 117 -5.43 58.26 -2.61
N SER A 118 -6.21 57.68 -3.52
CA SER A 118 -7.62 57.74 -3.94
C SER A 118 -7.79 56.60 -4.99
N LYS A 119 -8.87 55.80 -4.99
CA LYS A 119 -10.08 55.84 -5.87
C LYS A 119 -9.80 55.70 -7.39
N SER A 120 -10.57 54.97 -8.21
CA SER A 120 -12.02 54.71 -8.25
C SER A 120 -12.33 53.40 -9.02
N ASP A 121 -13.19 52.50 -8.55
CA ASP A 121 -14.66 52.38 -8.76
C ASP A 121 -15.17 52.04 -10.17
N GLY A 122 -16.01 51.00 -10.23
CA GLY A 122 -16.83 50.58 -11.36
C GLY A 122 -17.64 49.31 -11.08
N VAL A 123 -18.72 49.44 -10.29
CA VAL A 123 -19.85 48.50 -10.06
C VAL A 123 -20.78 48.55 -11.31
N THR A 124 -21.52 47.52 -11.78
CA THR A 124 -22.76 46.88 -11.25
C THR A 124 -23.09 45.61 -12.06
N GLU A 125 -23.39 44.48 -11.41
CA GLU A 125 -24.71 43.83 -11.23
C GLU A 125 -25.28 42.97 -12.38
N GLY A 126 -25.76 41.79 -12.00
CA GLY A 126 -26.60 40.90 -12.79
C GLY A 126 -26.72 39.51 -12.16
N GLY A 127 -27.45 39.39 -11.04
CA GLY A 127 -27.77 38.12 -10.40
C GLY A 127 -29.00 37.43 -11.00
N SER A 128 -29.13 36.13 -10.75
CA SER A 128 -30.42 35.49 -10.46
C SER A 128 -30.19 34.15 -9.76
N ASP A 129 -30.59 34.09 -8.50
CA ASP A 129 -30.94 32.86 -7.80
C ASP A 129 -32.16 32.21 -8.47
N THR A 130 -32.30 30.89 -8.36
CA THR A 130 -33.54 30.29 -7.84
C THR A 130 -33.35 28.83 -7.45
N ALA A 131 -33.89 28.53 -6.27
CA ALA A 131 -33.95 27.23 -5.65
C ALA A 131 -35.25 26.47 -5.98
N SER A 132 -35.21 25.17 -5.71
CA SER A 132 -36.31 24.30 -5.28
C SER A 132 -37.26 23.71 -6.32
N GLY A 133 -37.47 22.39 -6.22
CA GLY A 133 -38.55 21.68 -6.90
C GLY A 133 -38.54 20.16 -6.73
N ASN A 134 -38.81 19.65 -5.52
CA ASN A 134 -39.32 18.29 -5.34
C ASN A 134 -40.73 18.18 -5.96
N ARG A 135 -40.99 17.17 -6.79
CA ARG A 135 -42.22 16.32 -6.74
C ARG A 135 -42.19 15.15 -7.71
N ALA A 136 -42.79 14.07 -7.23
CA ALA A 136 -43.00 12.75 -7.82
C ALA A 136 -44.17 12.70 -8.84
N ASP A 137 -44.39 11.46 -9.34
CA ASP A 137 -45.57 10.91 -10.05
C ASP A 137 -45.46 10.99 -11.60
N THR A 138 -45.75 9.98 -12.43
CA THR A 138 -46.66 8.83 -12.39
C THR A 138 -46.12 7.73 -13.33
N GLY A 139 -46.49 6.47 -13.07
CA GLY A 139 -46.10 5.32 -13.88
C GLY A 139 -46.90 5.10 -15.17
N THR A 140 -46.49 4.07 -15.91
CA THR A 140 -47.39 3.27 -16.74
C THR A 140 -46.92 1.81 -16.74
N ASP A 141 -47.81 0.97 -16.22
CA ASP A 141 -47.85 -0.48 -16.29
C ASP A 141 -48.34 -0.92 -17.67
N THR A 142 -47.71 -1.94 -18.25
CA THR A 142 -48.44 -2.94 -19.06
C THR A 142 -47.78 -4.33 -18.93
N GLY A 143 -48.54 -5.31 -18.43
CA GLY A 143 -48.67 -6.58 -19.16
C GLY A 143 -48.31 -7.90 -18.47
N ARG A 144 -49.11 -8.29 -17.46
CA ARG A 144 -49.84 -9.58 -17.34
C ARG A 144 -49.27 -10.85 -18.00
N GLY A 145 -49.16 -11.93 -17.21
CA GLY A 145 -49.21 -13.31 -17.71
C GLY A 145 -49.01 -14.39 -16.65
N ASN A 146 -50.11 -14.88 -16.07
CA ASN A 146 -50.17 -15.96 -15.07
C ASN A 146 -50.60 -17.28 -15.75
N ASN A 147 -49.99 -18.41 -15.39
CA ASN A 147 -50.49 -19.81 -15.46
C ASN A 147 -49.33 -20.74 -15.02
N GLY A 148 -49.47 -21.79 -14.21
CA GLY A 148 -50.65 -22.52 -13.73
C GLY A 148 -50.37 -24.03 -13.83
N GLY A 149 -50.36 -24.73 -12.68
CA GLY A 149 -50.48 -26.20 -12.54
C GLY A 149 -49.25 -27.04 -12.94
N SER A 150 -48.98 -28.23 -12.39
CA SER A 150 -49.62 -29.06 -11.37
C SER A 150 -48.83 -30.39 -11.32
N ASP A 151 -48.69 -30.96 -10.12
CA ASP A 151 -48.57 -32.38 -9.77
C ASP A 151 -47.83 -33.37 -10.70
N LYS A 152 -46.83 -34.07 -10.15
CA LYS A 152 -47.02 -35.50 -9.83
C LYS A 152 -45.98 -36.08 -8.87
N THR A 153 -46.54 -36.91 -8.00
CA THR A 153 -46.01 -37.76 -6.94
C THR A 153 -45.19 -38.97 -7.41
N THR A 154 -44.35 -39.48 -6.51
CA THR A 154 -44.08 -40.91 -6.19
C THR A 154 -43.14 -40.91 -4.98
N ASP A 155 -43.64 -41.02 -3.74
CA ASP A 155 -43.82 -42.25 -2.94
C ASP A 155 -42.74 -43.32 -3.16
N THR A 156 -41.99 -43.68 -2.10
CA THR A 156 -42.19 -44.94 -1.34
C THR A 156 -41.04 -45.17 -0.33
N SER A 157 -41.40 -45.18 0.98
CA SER A 157 -40.98 -46.08 2.10
C SER A 157 -39.49 -46.36 2.40
N ASP A 158 -39.02 -46.73 3.58
CA ASP A 158 -39.55 -46.90 4.94
C ASP A 158 -38.33 -47.04 5.88
N GLN A 159 -38.60 -46.73 7.15
CA GLN A 159 -37.96 -47.11 8.42
C GLN A 159 -36.74 -48.07 8.46
N THR A 160 -35.78 -47.79 9.34
CA THR A 160 -35.74 -48.36 10.71
C THR A 160 -34.52 -47.90 11.52
N GLU A 161 -34.77 -47.67 12.81
CA GLU A 161 -33.80 -47.45 13.88
C GLU A 161 -33.05 -48.75 14.23
N THR A 162 -31.85 -48.64 14.80
CA THR A 162 -31.45 -49.45 15.98
C THR A 162 -30.17 -48.91 16.63
N GLU A 163 -30.27 -48.66 17.93
CA GLU A 163 -29.16 -48.50 18.88
C GLU A 163 -28.36 -49.81 19.01
N SER A 164 -27.07 -49.72 19.38
CA SER A 164 -26.50 -50.34 20.61
C SER A 164 -24.99 -50.67 20.51
N GLU A 165 -24.29 -50.24 21.56
CA GLU A 165 -23.19 -50.90 22.27
C GLU A 165 -21.70 -50.72 21.88
N LYS A 166 -20.98 -50.15 22.86
CA LYS A 166 -19.53 -50.23 23.12
C LYS A 166 -19.07 -51.69 23.38
N PRO A 167 -17.75 -51.94 23.27
CA PRO A 167 -16.98 -52.18 24.51
C PRO A 167 -15.64 -51.42 24.54
N GLY A 168 -15.14 -51.14 25.74
CA GLY A 168 -13.93 -50.34 25.98
C GLY A 168 -12.66 -51.12 26.31
N GLY A 169 -11.59 -50.38 26.64
CA GLY A 169 -10.48 -50.85 27.48
C GLY A 169 -9.08 -50.28 27.18
N SER A 170 -8.60 -49.40 28.08
CA SER A 170 -7.22 -49.22 28.61
C SER A 170 -6.09 -48.80 27.64
N GLY A 171 -5.53 -47.58 27.71
CA GLY A 171 -4.41 -47.11 28.60
C GLY A 171 -3.16 -46.87 27.71
N THR A 172 -2.30 -45.85 27.78
CA THR A 172 -1.85 -44.91 28.83
C THR A 172 -1.07 -43.73 28.21
N GLU A 173 -1.26 -42.54 28.80
CA GLU A 173 -0.30 -41.45 29.14
C GLU A 173 0.81 -41.01 28.15
N GLU A 174 0.77 -39.73 27.76
CA GLU A 174 1.75 -38.68 28.13
C GLU A 174 1.22 -37.29 27.68
N GLU A 175 0.63 -36.53 28.62
CA GLU A 175 0.30 -35.10 28.45
C GLU A 175 1.31 -34.26 29.24
N GLY A 176 1.85 -33.23 28.58
CA GLY A 176 2.69 -32.20 29.17
C GLY A 176 1.87 -31.16 29.95
N GLU A 177 2.46 -30.69 31.04
CA GLU A 177 1.88 -29.86 32.10
C GLU A 177 1.37 -28.49 31.63
N ASP A 178 0.07 -28.23 31.79
CA ASP A 178 -0.51 -26.90 31.99
C ASP A 178 -0.90 -26.75 33.47
N GLY A 179 -0.20 -25.88 34.20
CA GLY A 179 -0.52 -25.55 35.59
C GLY A 179 -1.70 -24.57 35.70
N PRO A 180 -2.64 -24.75 36.66
CA PRO A 180 -3.76 -23.84 36.83
C PRO A 180 -3.32 -22.62 37.65
N GLY A 181 -3.32 -21.45 37.03
CA GLY A 181 -3.38 -20.18 37.76
C GLY A 181 -4.81 -19.92 38.19
N ASP A 182 -5.06 -19.84 39.50
CA ASP A 182 -6.37 -19.52 40.08
C ASP A 182 -6.90 -18.18 39.51
N ASN A 183 -8.02 -18.25 38.78
CA ASN A 183 -8.83 -17.08 38.43
C ASN A 183 -10.10 -17.09 39.28
N THR A 184 -10.07 -16.38 40.42
CA THR A 184 -11.29 -15.98 41.12
C THR A 184 -11.67 -14.58 40.65
N GLY A 185 -12.44 -14.48 39.57
CA GLY A 185 -12.99 -13.25 39.01
C GLY A 185 -14.27 -13.55 38.22
N GLY A 186 -15.33 -12.79 38.49
CA GLY A 186 -16.73 -13.09 38.14
C GLY A 186 -17.08 -13.13 36.64
N ASP A 187 -18.23 -13.74 36.38
CA ASP A 187 -19.12 -13.67 35.21
C ASP A 187 -18.52 -13.11 33.89
N GLU A 188 -18.10 -14.03 33.00
CA GLU A 188 -17.92 -13.89 31.54
C GLU A 188 -17.73 -12.46 30.99
N GLU A 189 -16.58 -11.83 31.26
CA GLU A 189 -16.14 -10.71 30.43
C GLU A 189 -15.77 -11.24 29.03
N GLU A 190 -16.58 -10.91 28.02
CA GLU A 190 -16.25 -11.20 26.62
C GLU A 190 -14.86 -10.64 26.28
N SER A 191 -13.97 -11.52 25.79
CA SER A 191 -12.61 -11.15 25.40
C SER A 191 -12.65 -10.00 24.38
N LYS A 192 -12.02 -8.87 24.74
CA LYS A 192 -11.88 -7.70 23.86
C LYS A 192 -10.82 -7.87 22.76
N LYS A 193 -10.15 -9.03 22.71
CA LYS A 193 -9.10 -9.28 21.71
C LYS A 193 -9.68 -9.34 20.30
N PRO A 194 -8.99 -8.77 19.30
CA PRO A 194 -9.36 -8.95 17.90
C PRO A 194 -9.37 -10.42 17.49
N LEU A 195 -10.29 -10.78 16.59
CA LEU A 195 -10.33 -12.10 15.95
C LEU A 195 -9.56 -12.04 14.63
N ILE A 196 -8.67 -13.03 14.41
CA ILE A 196 -7.83 -13.15 13.21
C ILE A 196 -8.20 -14.41 12.45
N GLU A 197 -8.60 -14.24 11.19
CA GLU A 197 -8.80 -15.29 10.20
C GLU A 197 -7.71 -15.19 9.12
N CYS A 198 -7.20 -16.32 8.65
CA CYS A 198 -6.16 -16.39 7.62
C CYS A 198 -6.46 -17.53 6.67
N SER A 199 -6.11 -17.39 5.39
CA SER A 199 -6.23 -18.46 4.40
C SER A 199 -5.17 -19.56 4.54
N LEU A 200 -4.05 -19.28 5.21
CA LEU A 200 -2.98 -20.27 5.45
C LEU A 200 -3.41 -21.33 6.47
N LYS A 201 -2.86 -22.53 6.31
CA LYS A 201 -2.94 -23.61 7.29
C LYS A 201 -1.57 -23.84 7.90
N ASN A 202 -1.53 -24.18 9.19
CA ASN A 202 -0.28 -24.55 9.84
C ASN A 202 0.25 -25.87 9.26
N GLY A 203 1.53 -25.90 8.87
CA GLY A 203 2.16 -27.00 8.15
C GLY A 203 1.79 -27.07 6.66
N GLN A 204 1.23 -26.01 6.07
CA GLN A 204 0.92 -26.00 4.63
C GLN A 204 2.21 -26.12 3.81
N GLU A 205 2.21 -27.05 2.86
CA GLU A 205 3.29 -27.21 1.88
C GLU A 205 3.08 -26.25 0.71
N ILE A 206 4.17 -25.62 0.24
CA ILE A 206 4.18 -24.63 -0.82
C ILE A 206 5.33 -24.97 -1.76
N SER A 207 5.03 -25.10 -3.05
CA SER A 207 6.02 -25.33 -4.10
C SER A 207 6.46 -24.01 -4.73
N GLY A 208 7.76 -23.76 -4.73
CA GLY A 208 8.40 -22.55 -5.23
C GLY A 208 8.38 -21.38 -4.25
N SER A 209 9.25 -20.40 -4.50
CA SER A 209 9.44 -19.21 -3.64
C SER A 209 8.40 -18.10 -3.86
N PHE A 210 7.17 -18.45 -4.22
CA PHE A 210 6.07 -17.49 -4.42
C PHE A 210 4.77 -18.06 -3.86
N PHE A 211 4.12 -17.32 -2.98
CA PHE A 211 2.76 -17.66 -2.56
C PHE A 211 1.98 -16.44 -2.10
N LYS A 212 0.65 -16.60 -2.15
CA LYS A 212 -0.33 -15.58 -1.73
C LYS A 212 -1.15 -16.09 -0.56
N PHE A 213 -1.52 -15.18 0.32
CA PHE A 213 -2.49 -15.48 1.36
C PHE A 213 -3.29 -14.23 1.74
N THR A 214 -4.42 -14.45 2.41
CA THR A 214 -5.29 -13.38 2.88
C THR A 214 -5.50 -13.46 4.38
N VAL A 215 -5.67 -12.28 4.98
CA VAL A 215 -5.94 -12.10 6.40
C VAL A 215 -7.18 -11.23 6.56
N LYS A 216 -8.09 -11.64 7.43
CA LYS A 216 -9.20 -10.83 7.88
C LYS A 216 -9.11 -10.67 9.38
N ALA A 217 -9.29 -9.44 9.86
CA ALA A 217 -9.33 -9.15 11.28
C ALA A 217 -10.61 -8.39 11.62
N VAL A 218 -11.23 -8.74 12.74
CA VAL A 218 -12.37 -8.01 13.29
C VAL A 218 -12.13 -7.69 14.76
N ASP A 219 -12.56 -6.51 15.20
CA ASP A 219 -12.52 -6.15 16.61
C ASP A 219 -13.59 -6.93 17.42
N TYR A 220 -13.60 -6.73 18.73
CA TYR A 220 -14.58 -7.39 19.61
C TYR A 220 -16.03 -6.93 19.35
N LYS A 221 -16.21 -5.75 18.74
CA LYS A 221 -17.49 -5.20 18.29
C LYS A 221 -17.93 -5.69 16.91
N LYS A 222 -17.15 -6.61 16.30
CA LYS A 222 -17.37 -7.18 14.96
C LYS A 222 -17.17 -6.20 13.81
N ASN A 223 -16.50 -5.07 14.04
CA ASN A 223 -16.08 -4.19 12.95
C ASN A 223 -14.87 -4.80 12.25
N THR A 224 -14.86 -4.74 10.91
CA THR A 224 -13.71 -5.18 10.13
C THR A 224 -12.58 -4.17 10.26
N LEU A 225 -11.39 -4.66 10.58
CA LEU A 225 -10.18 -3.87 10.68
C LEU A 225 -9.51 -3.78 9.31
N SER A 226 -9.13 -2.57 8.90
CA SER A 226 -8.42 -2.34 7.64
C SER A 226 -6.97 -2.86 7.73
N ALA A 227 -6.29 -2.90 6.58
CA ALA A 227 -4.88 -3.28 6.49
C ALA A 227 -3.94 -2.46 7.38
N PHE A 228 -4.35 -1.25 7.78
CA PHE A 228 -3.58 -0.39 8.68
C PHE A 228 -3.35 -1.03 10.06
N TYR A 229 -4.33 -1.78 10.55
CA TYR A 229 -4.32 -2.41 11.87
C TYR A 229 -3.73 -3.82 11.86
N ILE A 230 -3.30 -4.31 10.69
CA ILE A 230 -2.80 -5.68 10.49
C ILE A 230 -1.33 -5.60 10.08
N HIS A 231 -0.45 -6.15 10.91
CA HIS A 231 0.99 -6.23 10.66
C HIS A 231 1.38 -7.68 10.43
N VAL A 232 1.99 -7.96 9.29
CA VAL A 232 2.34 -9.33 8.89
C VAL A 232 3.85 -9.40 8.66
N TYR A 233 4.45 -10.49 9.14
CA TYR A 233 5.88 -10.74 9.03
C TYR A 233 6.11 -12.14 8.47
N LEU A 234 7.06 -12.26 7.55
CA LEU A 234 7.63 -13.51 7.04
C LEU A 234 9.05 -13.63 7.57
N ASN A 235 9.32 -14.61 8.43
CA ASN A 235 10.61 -14.81 9.09
C ASN A 235 11.14 -13.52 9.77
N GLY A 236 10.24 -12.72 10.35
CA GLY A 236 10.56 -11.43 10.96
C GLY A 236 10.65 -10.25 9.99
N ASN A 237 10.62 -10.47 8.67
CA ASN A 237 10.59 -9.40 7.66
C ASN A 237 9.16 -8.93 7.40
N VAL A 238 8.92 -7.63 7.36
CA VAL A 238 7.59 -7.06 7.13
C VAL A 238 7.07 -7.42 5.73
N LEU A 239 5.87 -7.99 5.66
CA LEU A 239 5.10 -8.11 4.42
C LEU A 239 4.09 -6.96 4.31
N THR A 240 4.21 -6.15 3.26
CA THR A 240 3.22 -5.12 2.93
C THR A 240 2.02 -5.76 2.24
N SER A 241 0.82 -5.26 2.55
CA SER A 241 -0.40 -5.73 1.89
C SER A 241 -0.37 -5.45 0.40
N SER A 242 -0.82 -6.40 -0.43
CA SER A 242 -0.91 -6.26 -1.88
C SER A 242 -2.28 -5.76 -2.36
N GLY A 243 -3.25 -5.63 -1.46
CA GLY A 243 -4.59 -5.12 -1.76
C GLY A 243 -5.63 -5.60 -0.74
N THR A 244 -6.84 -5.05 -0.83
CA THR A 244 -7.96 -5.41 0.05
C THR A 244 -9.21 -5.67 -0.77
N SER A 245 -9.93 -6.76 -0.47
CA SER A 245 -11.21 -7.07 -1.10
C SER A 245 -12.17 -7.70 -0.09
N ASN A 246 -13.38 -7.17 0.02
CA ASN A 246 -14.42 -7.68 0.93
C ASN A 246 -13.95 -7.89 2.39
N GLY A 247 -13.08 -7.00 2.89
CA GLY A 247 -12.51 -7.07 4.23
C GLY A 247 -11.35 -8.05 4.41
N TRP A 248 -10.95 -8.75 3.34
CA TRP A 248 -9.75 -9.59 3.31
C TRP A 248 -8.58 -8.79 2.75
N VAL A 249 -7.49 -8.74 3.52
CA VAL A 249 -6.23 -8.09 3.15
C VAL A 249 -5.29 -9.14 2.58
N SER A 250 -4.78 -8.91 1.38
CA SER A 250 -3.92 -9.85 0.66
C SER A 250 -2.44 -9.56 0.93
N TYR A 251 -1.63 -10.62 0.97
CA TYR A 251 -0.17 -10.57 1.14
C TYR A 251 0.49 -11.53 0.15
N ILE A 252 1.71 -11.19 -0.27
CA ILE A 252 2.50 -11.96 -1.24
C ILE A 252 3.91 -12.12 -0.68
N ALA A 253 4.40 -13.35 -0.67
CA ALA A 253 5.83 -13.67 -0.54
C ALA A 253 6.40 -13.89 -1.95
N ASP A 254 7.53 -13.25 -2.27
CA ASP A 254 8.13 -13.24 -3.61
C ASP A 254 9.61 -12.85 -3.53
N ALA A 255 10.30 -12.67 -4.67
CA ALA A 255 11.72 -12.34 -4.71
C ALA A 255 12.16 -11.05 -3.95
N GLU A 256 11.28 -10.07 -3.75
CA GLU A 256 11.58 -8.87 -2.94
C GLU A 256 11.53 -9.17 -1.43
N ASN A 257 10.70 -10.12 -1.00
CA ASN A 257 10.62 -10.64 0.38
C ASN A 257 10.58 -12.17 0.33
N PRO A 258 11.72 -12.83 0.05
CA PRO A 258 11.74 -14.23 -0.31
C PRO A 258 11.49 -15.12 0.91
N PRO A 259 10.68 -16.18 0.77
CA PRO A 259 10.69 -17.27 1.73
C PRO A 259 12.02 -18.05 1.64
N GLU A 260 12.36 -18.73 2.72
CA GLU A 260 13.49 -19.67 2.79
C GLU A 260 13.03 -21.08 2.39
N ASP A 261 13.98 -21.93 1.97
CA ASP A 261 13.70 -23.35 1.80
C ASP A 261 13.40 -24.01 3.16
N GLY A 262 12.36 -24.84 3.23
CA GLY A 262 11.86 -25.45 4.45
C GLY A 262 10.84 -24.59 5.22
N ASN A 263 10.90 -24.64 6.55
CA ASN A 263 9.89 -24.01 7.40
C ASN A 263 10.04 -22.49 7.45
N ASN A 264 8.94 -21.79 7.18
CA ASN A 264 8.82 -20.34 7.24
C ASN A 264 7.74 -19.94 8.25
N GLU A 265 8.04 -18.93 9.06
CA GLU A 265 7.13 -18.37 10.06
C GLU A 265 6.39 -17.15 9.52
N ILE A 266 5.06 -17.21 9.51
CA ILE A 266 4.18 -16.09 9.18
C ILE A 266 3.50 -15.63 10.47
N LEU A 267 3.97 -14.50 11.01
CA LEU A 267 3.39 -13.86 12.19
C LEU A 267 2.40 -12.78 11.75
N ILE A 268 1.15 -12.91 12.17
CA ILE A 268 0.12 -11.90 12.00
C ILE A 268 -0.12 -11.26 13.37
N SER A 269 0.06 -9.94 13.46
CA SER A 269 -0.19 -9.15 14.66
C SER A 269 -1.22 -8.07 14.35
N VAL A 270 -2.26 -7.99 15.17
CA VAL A 270 -3.35 -7.03 15.03
C VAL A 270 -3.45 -6.20 16.29
N ALA A 271 -3.59 -4.89 16.13
CA ALA A 271 -3.92 -3.95 17.19
C ALA A 271 -5.12 -3.13 16.73
N ASP A 272 -6.24 -3.16 17.45
CA ASP A 272 -7.41 -2.36 17.10
C ASP A 272 -7.28 -0.88 17.53
N GLN A 273 -8.30 -0.08 17.24
CA GLN A 273 -8.34 1.35 17.59
C GLN A 273 -8.31 1.62 19.10
N GLU A 274 -8.75 0.66 19.91
CA GLU A 274 -8.78 0.76 21.38
C GLU A 274 -7.48 0.24 22.01
N GLY A 275 -6.54 -0.25 21.20
CA GLY A 275 -5.27 -0.81 21.65
C GLY A 275 -5.37 -2.26 22.10
N ASN A 276 -6.50 -2.95 21.85
CA ASN A 276 -6.57 -4.39 22.09
C ASN A 276 -5.75 -5.11 21.02
N THR A 277 -4.97 -6.11 21.45
CA THR A 277 -4.05 -6.82 20.56
C THR A 277 -4.33 -8.31 20.51
N ALA A 278 -4.06 -8.89 19.33
CA ALA A 278 -4.05 -10.33 19.10
C ALA A 278 -2.94 -10.67 18.10
N SER A 279 -2.36 -11.86 18.24
CA SER A 279 -1.39 -12.36 17.28
C SER A 279 -1.63 -13.83 16.97
N LYS A 280 -1.30 -14.25 15.76
CA LYS A 280 -1.39 -15.64 15.31
C LYS A 280 -0.21 -15.97 14.40
N THR A 281 0.41 -17.10 14.66
CA THR A 281 1.55 -17.61 13.90
C THR A 281 1.13 -18.80 13.06
N TYR A 282 1.59 -18.83 11.82
CA TYR A 282 1.45 -19.95 10.90
C TYR A 282 2.83 -20.38 10.43
N ILE A 283 3.12 -21.69 10.50
CA ILE A 283 4.31 -22.26 9.89
C ILE A 283 3.92 -22.85 8.54
N VAL A 284 4.63 -22.51 7.48
CA VAL A 284 4.47 -23.11 6.14
C VAL A 284 5.79 -23.77 5.73
N SER A 285 5.75 -24.88 5.02
CA SER A 285 6.94 -25.57 4.49
C SER A 285 7.06 -25.24 3.02
N VAL A 286 8.09 -24.50 2.63
CA VAL A 286 8.36 -24.08 1.26
C VAL A 286 9.42 -25.00 0.66
N ASP A 287 9.16 -25.55 -0.51
CA ASP A 287 10.19 -26.12 -1.40
C ASP A 287 10.63 -25.01 -2.36
N ALA A 288 11.74 -24.34 -2.06
CA ALA A 288 12.14 -23.14 -2.80
C ALA A 288 12.50 -23.45 -4.28
N ASP A 289 12.98 -24.67 -4.53
CA ASP A 289 13.31 -25.19 -5.86
C ASP A 289 12.12 -25.89 -6.53
N GLY A 290 10.99 -25.98 -5.83
CA GLY A 290 9.76 -26.59 -6.32
C GLY A 290 9.19 -25.87 -7.54
N GLU A 291 8.60 -26.64 -8.46
CA GLU A 291 7.93 -26.09 -9.63
C GLU A 291 6.65 -25.34 -9.22
N ARG A 292 6.50 -24.11 -9.71
CA ARG A 292 5.27 -23.32 -9.52
C ARG A 292 4.18 -23.83 -10.45
N GLU A 293 2.94 -23.79 -9.98
CA GLU A 293 1.78 -24.14 -10.79
C GLU A 293 1.61 -23.15 -11.96
N ILE A 294 1.55 -23.68 -13.19
CA ILE A 294 1.32 -22.90 -14.41
C ILE A 294 -0.16 -22.52 -14.46
N GLY A 295 -0.43 -21.22 -14.51
CA GLY A 295 -1.79 -20.68 -14.63
C GLY A 295 -2.29 -20.65 -16.08
N GLY A 296 -1.39 -20.69 -17.06
CA GLY A 296 -1.69 -20.70 -18.49
C GLY A 296 -0.71 -19.85 -19.29
N GLU A 297 -1.15 -19.40 -20.47
CA GLU A 297 -0.38 -18.53 -21.34
C GLU A 297 -1.01 -17.13 -21.44
N VAL A 298 -0.16 -16.11 -21.57
CA VAL A 298 -0.55 -14.70 -21.75
C VAL A 298 0.32 -14.09 -22.84
N THR A 299 -0.27 -13.22 -23.66
CA THR A 299 0.47 -12.48 -24.68
C THR A 299 0.79 -11.07 -24.19
N ILE A 300 2.08 -10.73 -24.11
CA ILE A 300 2.56 -9.39 -23.78
C ILE A 300 3.12 -8.73 -25.05
N THR A 301 2.56 -7.58 -25.40
CA THR A 301 3.09 -6.68 -26.43
C THR A 301 3.59 -5.41 -25.78
N VAL A 302 4.82 -5.00 -26.09
CA VAL A 302 5.38 -3.70 -25.70
C VAL A 302 5.62 -2.89 -26.96
N GLU A 303 5.06 -1.67 -27.05
CA GLU A 303 5.08 -0.89 -28.28
C GLU A 303 5.26 0.62 -28.07
N ALA A 304 5.88 1.26 -29.07
CA ALA A 304 6.11 2.70 -29.13
C ALA A 304 5.69 3.24 -30.49
N ARG A 305 4.47 2.86 -30.94
CA ARG A 305 3.93 3.24 -32.25
C ARG A 305 3.67 4.73 -32.40
N THR A 306 3.36 5.42 -31.30
CA THR A 306 3.25 6.89 -31.23
C THR A 306 4.55 7.60 -31.61
N LEU A 307 5.69 6.91 -31.51
CA LEU A 307 7.01 7.38 -31.95
C LEU A 307 7.44 6.79 -33.30
N GLY A 308 6.56 6.05 -34.01
CA GLY A 308 6.91 5.37 -35.26
C GLY A 308 7.91 4.22 -35.09
N LEU A 309 8.17 3.77 -33.85
CA LEU A 309 9.14 2.71 -33.53
C LEU A 309 8.53 1.31 -33.61
N GLY A 310 7.19 1.21 -33.72
CA GLY A 310 6.48 -0.05 -33.85
C GLY A 310 6.45 -0.86 -32.56
N THR A 311 6.39 -2.19 -32.71
CA THR A 311 6.40 -3.15 -31.61
C THR A 311 7.84 -3.47 -31.20
N LEU A 312 8.16 -3.27 -29.93
CA LEU A 312 9.49 -3.49 -29.34
C LEU A 312 9.66 -4.92 -28.82
N ILE A 313 8.58 -5.47 -28.24
CA ILE A 313 8.50 -6.84 -27.72
C ILE A 313 7.12 -7.39 -28.06
N ASN A 314 7.05 -8.63 -28.54
CA ASN A 314 5.81 -9.40 -28.63
C ASN A 314 6.13 -10.85 -28.30
N LYS A 315 5.60 -11.34 -27.19
CA LYS A 315 5.79 -12.71 -26.73
C LYS A 315 4.52 -13.25 -26.09
N THR A 316 4.22 -14.50 -26.39
CA THR A 316 3.33 -15.34 -25.59
C THR A 316 4.20 -16.13 -24.61
N VAL A 317 3.91 -16.03 -23.32
CA VAL A 317 4.69 -16.66 -22.25
C VAL A 317 3.76 -17.35 -21.26
N GLU A 318 4.30 -18.35 -20.57
CA GLU A 318 3.63 -18.94 -19.42
C GLU A 318 3.58 -17.94 -18.25
N PHE A 319 2.44 -17.88 -17.58
CA PHE A 319 2.31 -17.24 -16.28
C PHE A 319 1.97 -18.30 -15.22
N TYR A 320 2.31 -17.98 -13.99
CA TYR A 320 2.10 -18.87 -12.86
C TYR A 320 0.84 -18.46 -12.08
N GLU A 321 0.21 -19.41 -11.40
CA GLU A 321 -1.03 -19.15 -10.68
C GLU A 321 -0.87 -17.98 -9.70
N GLY A 322 -1.85 -17.08 -9.72
CA GLY A 322 -1.88 -15.90 -8.88
C GLY A 322 -1.02 -14.74 -9.37
N GLU A 323 -0.31 -14.82 -10.49
CA GLU A 323 0.47 -13.67 -10.97
C GLU A 323 -0.41 -12.49 -11.41
N THR A 324 0.11 -11.29 -11.17
CA THR A 324 -0.43 -10.04 -11.72
C THR A 324 0.45 -9.58 -12.87
N ILE A 325 -0.06 -8.66 -13.70
CA ILE A 325 0.64 -8.18 -14.90
C ILE A 325 2.14 -7.85 -14.66
N PRO A 326 2.55 -7.14 -13.58
CA PRO A 326 3.94 -6.77 -13.36
C PRO A 326 4.92 -7.94 -13.27
N TYR A 327 4.51 -9.10 -12.73
CA TYR A 327 5.38 -10.28 -12.62
C TYR A 327 5.70 -10.89 -13.98
N VAL A 328 4.69 -10.95 -14.85
CA VAL A 328 4.86 -11.43 -16.22
C VAL A 328 5.67 -10.42 -17.04
N LEU A 329 5.34 -9.13 -16.90
CA LEU A 329 6.01 -8.05 -17.62
C LEU A 329 7.49 -7.96 -17.27
N ASP A 330 7.85 -8.09 -15.99
CA ASP A 330 9.23 -8.12 -15.51
C ASP A 330 10.05 -9.18 -16.28
N ARG A 331 9.58 -10.44 -16.30
CA ARG A 331 10.24 -11.52 -17.05
C ARG A 331 10.32 -11.22 -18.53
N VAL A 332 9.24 -10.75 -19.15
CA VAL A 332 9.18 -10.49 -20.59
C VAL A 332 10.18 -9.40 -21.01
N ILE A 333 10.30 -8.31 -20.25
CA ILE A 333 11.24 -7.22 -20.54
C ILE A 333 12.69 -7.72 -20.38
N LEU A 334 13.00 -8.36 -19.25
CA LEU A 334 14.35 -8.83 -18.95
C LEU A 334 14.81 -9.92 -19.93
N ASP A 335 13.95 -10.89 -20.26
CA ASP A 335 14.24 -11.96 -21.23
C ASP A 335 14.38 -11.45 -22.66
N ALA A 336 13.82 -10.27 -22.96
CA ALA A 336 14.01 -9.61 -24.25
C ALA A 336 15.32 -8.80 -24.31
N GLY A 337 16.10 -8.76 -23.23
CA GLY A 337 17.37 -8.04 -23.15
C GLY A 337 17.20 -6.53 -22.96
N TYR A 338 16.06 -6.09 -22.41
CA TYR A 338 15.83 -4.72 -22.00
C TYR A 338 15.99 -4.60 -20.48
N GLU A 339 16.29 -3.40 -20.02
CA GLU A 339 16.16 -3.01 -18.62
C GLU A 339 14.94 -2.09 -18.47
N TYR A 340 14.48 -1.87 -17.24
CA TYR A 340 13.39 -0.93 -16.99
C TYR A 340 13.50 -0.31 -15.61
N GLU A 341 12.97 0.90 -15.45
CA GLU A 341 12.82 1.54 -14.15
C GLU A 341 11.34 1.57 -13.76
N ARG A 342 11.07 1.45 -12.46
CA ARG A 342 9.73 1.47 -11.90
C ARG A 342 9.67 2.24 -10.59
N ASP A 343 8.48 2.70 -10.24
CA ASP A 343 8.17 3.06 -8.86
C ASP A 343 7.46 1.90 -8.13
N LYS A 344 7.52 1.93 -6.79
CA LYS A 344 6.91 0.97 -5.86
C LYS A 344 7.41 -0.48 -6.02
N SER A 345 6.53 -1.49 -6.07
CA SER A 345 6.85 -2.93 -6.06
C SER A 345 6.09 -3.67 -7.17
N LEU A 346 6.52 -4.88 -7.55
CA LEU A 346 5.71 -5.74 -8.44
C LEU A 346 4.37 -6.14 -7.79
N ARG A 347 4.37 -6.30 -6.47
CA ARG A 347 3.19 -6.63 -5.66
C ARG A 347 2.12 -5.54 -5.68
N GLN A 348 2.55 -4.28 -5.63
CA GLN A 348 1.67 -3.17 -5.33
C GLN A 348 2.22 -1.85 -5.85
N GLY A 349 1.31 -1.09 -6.48
CA GLY A 349 1.56 0.27 -6.92
C GLY A 349 2.55 0.35 -8.09
N PHE A 350 2.77 -0.77 -8.78
CA PHE A 350 3.70 -0.85 -9.89
C PHE A 350 3.41 0.24 -10.92
N TYR A 351 4.41 1.09 -11.16
CA TYR A 351 4.37 2.11 -12.21
C TYR A 351 5.64 1.99 -13.05
N LEU A 352 5.47 1.71 -14.34
CA LEU A 352 6.57 1.58 -15.30
C LEU A 352 7.03 2.97 -15.72
N LYS A 353 8.22 3.38 -15.27
CA LYS A 353 8.77 4.72 -15.55
C LYS A 353 9.51 4.76 -16.86
N SER A 354 10.26 3.71 -17.17
CA SER A 354 11.06 3.68 -18.38
C SER A 354 11.38 2.26 -18.82
N ILE A 355 11.60 2.08 -20.12
CA ILE A 355 12.23 0.90 -20.70
C ILE A 355 13.53 1.35 -21.36
N ASN A 356 14.59 0.61 -21.08
CA ASN A 356 15.96 1.00 -21.37
C ASN A 356 16.63 -0.05 -22.26
N ARG A 357 17.27 0.42 -23.32
CA ARG A 357 18.14 -0.36 -24.19
C ARG A 357 18.93 0.61 -25.06
N PRO A 358 20.23 0.37 -25.32
CA PRO A 358 21.01 1.21 -26.22
C PRO A 358 20.31 1.42 -27.56
N GLY A 359 20.05 2.68 -27.91
CA GLY A 359 19.36 3.08 -29.13
C GLY A 359 17.87 2.77 -29.19
N ILE A 360 17.17 2.58 -28.06
CA ILE A 360 15.73 2.27 -28.05
C ILE A 360 14.89 3.34 -28.76
N THR A 361 15.33 4.60 -28.79
CA THR A 361 14.63 5.67 -29.51
C THR A 361 15.18 5.92 -30.91
N ASN A 362 16.18 5.16 -31.39
CA ASN A 362 16.78 5.40 -32.70
C ASN A 362 15.74 5.29 -33.83
N GLY A 363 15.70 6.30 -34.69
CA GLY A 363 14.78 6.34 -35.83
C GLY A 363 13.35 6.75 -35.47
N TRP A 364 13.13 7.27 -34.25
CA TRP A 364 11.84 7.82 -33.86
C TRP A 364 11.34 8.86 -34.88
N LYS A 365 10.06 8.77 -35.20
CA LYS A 365 9.31 9.77 -35.96
C LYS A 365 7.85 9.71 -35.51
N VAL A 366 7.37 10.76 -34.86
CA VAL A 366 5.96 10.90 -34.50
C VAL A 366 5.12 10.87 -35.80
N PRO A 367 4.09 10.01 -35.91
CA PRO A 367 3.19 10.01 -37.05
C PRO A 367 2.49 11.36 -37.24
N ASP A 368 2.40 11.83 -38.50
CA ASP A 368 1.89 13.17 -38.81
C ASP A 368 0.50 13.47 -38.19
N PRO A 369 -0.51 12.57 -38.20
CA PRO A 369 -1.80 12.84 -37.57
C PRO A 369 -1.73 13.04 -36.04
N ILE A 370 -0.78 12.38 -35.37
CA ILE A 370 -0.56 12.54 -33.92
C ILE A 370 0.18 13.85 -33.66
N LEU A 371 1.17 14.17 -34.50
CA LEU A 371 1.93 15.42 -34.42
C LEU A 371 0.99 16.63 -34.58
N GLU A 372 0.08 16.59 -35.54
CA GLU A 372 -0.95 17.64 -35.74
C GLU A 372 -1.79 17.86 -34.47
N LYS A 373 -2.19 16.80 -33.77
CA LYS A 373 -2.96 16.90 -32.52
C LYS A 373 -2.15 17.50 -31.38
N LEU A 374 -0.89 17.11 -31.25
CA LEU A 374 0.03 17.67 -30.24
C LEU A 374 0.25 19.18 -30.47
N GLU A 375 0.35 19.61 -31.73
CA GLU A 375 0.44 21.03 -32.10
C GLU A 375 -0.86 21.79 -31.81
N GLU A 376 -2.03 21.24 -32.20
CA GLU A 376 -3.34 21.82 -31.92
C GLU A 376 -3.58 22.05 -30.42
N GLU A 377 -3.16 21.11 -29.58
CA GLU A 377 -3.32 21.18 -28.12
C GLU A 377 -2.19 21.96 -27.43
N ASN A 378 -1.21 22.50 -28.17
CA ASN A 378 -0.02 23.17 -27.65
C ASN A 378 0.72 22.33 -26.60
N ALA A 379 0.92 21.04 -26.89
CA ALA A 379 1.59 20.11 -25.99
C ALA A 379 3.04 20.57 -25.68
N SER A 380 3.41 20.56 -24.41
CA SER A 380 4.74 20.95 -23.94
C SER A 380 5.81 19.95 -24.42
N ILE A 381 6.74 20.40 -25.26
CA ILE A 381 7.87 19.60 -25.75
C ILE A 381 8.93 19.43 -24.64
N MET A 382 9.42 18.21 -24.49
CA MET A 382 10.47 17.80 -23.55
C MET A 382 11.67 17.19 -24.27
N GLY A 383 12.77 17.03 -23.54
CA GLY A 383 13.93 16.26 -24.03
C GLY A 383 13.64 14.76 -24.09
N TYR A 384 14.59 13.98 -24.60
CA TYR A 384 14.55 12.51 -24.60
C TYR A 384 15.96 11.93 -24.48
N ASP A 385 16.05 10.64 -24.19
CA ASP A 385 17.30 9.87 -24.12
C ASP A 385 17.36 8.85 -25.28
N SER A 386 18.54 8.65 -25.87
CA SER A 386 18.70 7.68 -26.97
C SER A 386 18.56 6.23 -26.51
N ASP A 387 18.93 5.97 -25.26
CA ASP A 387 19.07 4.63 -24.70
C ASP A 387 18.00 4.31 -23.65
N ARG A 388 17.09 5.25 -23.41
CA ARG A 388 16.00 5.13 -22.45
C ARG A 388 14.73 5.81 -22.96
N LEU A 389 13.63 5.06 -23.00
CA LEU A 389 12.30 5.57 -23.28
C LEU A 389 11.52 5.69 -21.97
N ALA A 390 11.55 6.88 -21.38
CA ALA A 390 10.96 7.17 -20.08
C ALA A 390 9.69 8.04 -20.15
N GLU A 391 8.93 8.07 -19.05
CA GLU A 391 7.94 9.11 -18.81
C GLU A 391 8.54 10.50 -19.07
N LYS A 392 7.69 11.41 -19.57
CA LYS A 392 8.06 12.80 -19.88
C LYS A 392 9.15 12.96 -20.95
N ASN A 393 9.44 11.91 -21.72
CA ASN A 393 10.29 12.01 -22.91
C ASN A 393 9.47 12.51 -24.10
N PHE A 394 10.04 13.39 -24.93
CA PHE A 394 9.38 14.06 -26.07
C PHE A 394 8.30 15.07 -25.67
N TYR A 395 7.36 14.71 -24.77
CA TYR A 395 6.28 15.59 -24.31
C TYR A 395 6.04 15.44 -22.80
N GLU A 396 5.56 16.51 -22.15
CA GLU A 396 5.37 16.58 -20.68
C GLU A 396 4.45 15.49 -20.13
N ASN A 397 3.44 15.09 -20.90
CA ASN A 397 2.41 14.12 -20.52
C ASN A 397 2.65 12.71 -21.08
N SER A 398 3.84 12.46 -21.60
CA SER A 398 4.22 11.16 -22.17
C SER A 398 4.54 10.12 -21.10
N GLY A 399 4.38 8.85 -21.44
CA GLY A 399 4.73 7.74 -20.56
C GLY A 399 4.20 6.40 -21.01
N TRP A 400 4.37 5.40 -20.16
CA TRP A 400 3.90 4.04 -20.39
C TRP A 400 2.52 3.83 -19.80
N MET A 401 1.61 3.30 -20.61
CA MET A 401 0.27 2.89 -20.22
C MET A 401 0.03 1.45 -20.67
N TYR A 402 -1.11 0.87 -20.28
CA TYR A 402 -1.44 -0.49 -20.68
C TYR A 402 -2.90 -0.67 -21.09
N MET A 403 -3.13 -1.68 -21.92
CA MET A 403 -4.44 -2.24 -22.24
C MET A 403 -4.50 -3.69 -21.76
N TRP A 404 -5.67 -4.10 -21.28
CA TRP A 404 -6.02 -5.48 -20.99
C TRP A 404 -7.17 -5.87 -21.92
N ASN A 405 -6.96 -6.89 -22.75
CA ASN A 405 -7.95 -7.42 -23.68
C ASN A 405 -8.61 -6.32 -24.54
N GLY A 406 -7.77 -5.42 -25.08
CA GLY A 406 -8.17 -4.31 -25.94
C GLY A 406 -8.76 -3.08 -25.23
N SER A 407 -8.81 -3.07 -23.89
CA SER A 407 -9.36 -1.96 -23.10
C SER A 407 -8.28 -1.32 -22.22
N ILE A 408 -8.16 0.01 -22.26
CA ILE A 408 -7.36 0.76 -21.28
C ILE A 408 -8.09 0.71 -19.94
N LEU A 409 -7.40 0.27 -18.89
CA LEU A 409 -7.94 0.22 -17.54
C LEU A 409 -7.42 1.38 -16.69
N GLU A 410 -8.25 1.88 -15.78
CA GLU A 410 -7.86 2.89 -14.78
C GLU A 410 -7.11 2.27 -13.60
N SER A 411 -7.33 0.99 -13.32
CA SER A 411 -6.63 0.27 -12.27
C SER A 411 -5.13 0.14 -12.57
N GLY A 412 -4.28 0.13 -11.55
CA GLY A 412 -2.85 -0.16 -11.74
C GLY A 412 -2.60 -1.63 -12.12
N MET A 413 -1.53 -1.90 -12.87
CA MET A 413 -1.17 -3.25 -13.33
C MET A 413 -1.07 -4.26 -12.17
N SER A 414 -0.61 -3.84 -10.99
CA SER A 414 -0.49 -4.71 -9.81
C SER A 414 -1.85 -5.20 -9.26
N ALA A 415 -2.96 -4.57 -9.64
CA ALA A 415 -4.31 -4.97 -9.22
C ALA A 415 -4.97 -5.95 -10.20
N VAL A 416 -4.37 -6.19 -11.38
CA VAL A 416 -4.93 -7.06 -12.41
C VAL A 416 -4.23 -8.40 -12.36
N GLN A 417 -4.99 -9.43 -11.97
CA GLN A 417 -4.55 -10.82 -12.05
C GLN A 417 -4.60 -11.29 -13.50
N VAL A 418 -3.59 -12.04 -13.92
CA VAL A 418 -3.51 -12.57 -15.29
C VAL A 418 -4.33 -13.85 -15.38
N GLU A 419 -5.06 -14.01 -16.48
CA GLU A 419 -5.81 -15.20 -16.82
C GLU A 419 -5.32 -15.83 -18.14
N ASN A 420 -5.62 -17.12 -18.33
CA ASN A 420 -5.19 -17.83 -19.53
C ASN A 420 -5.86 -17.27 -20.80
N GLY A 421 -5.02 -16.90 -21.77
CA GLY A 421 -5.44 -16.29 -23.03
C GLY A 421 -5.51 -14.77 -23.01
N ASP A 422 -5.16 -14.12 -21.90
CA ASP A 422 -5.11 -12.66 -21.83
C ASP A 422 -4.14 -12.05 -22.85
N GLU A 423 -4.52 -10.88 -23.36
CA GLU A 423 -3.68 -10.02 -24.19
C GLU A 423 -3.41 -8.69 -23.46
N ILE A 424 -2.14 -8.47 -23.11
CA ILE A 424 -1.67 -7.23 -22.47
C ILE A 424 -0.84 -6.43 -23.45
N VAL A 425 -1.21 -5.17 -23.68
CA VAL A 425 -0.43 -4.25 -24.50
C VAL A 425 0.11 -3.13 -23.61
N ILE A 426 1.41 -3.05 -23.45
CA ILE A 426 2.11 -1.94 -22.81
C ILE A 426 2.53 -0.96 -23.91
N PHE A 427 1.98 0.25 -23.91
CA PHE A 427 2.18 1.19 -25.00
C PHE A 427 2.72 2.53 -24.51
N PHE A 428 3.61 3.13 -25.30
CA PHE A 428 4.08 4.49 -25.06
C PHE A 428 3.08 5.51 -25.65
N THR A 429 2.69 6.49 -24.84
CA THR A 429 1.85 7.63 -25.22
C THR A 429 2.65 8.93 -25.15
N LEU A 430 2.30 9.90 -25.98
CA LEU A 430 2.83 11.26 -25.94
C LEU A 430 1.93 12.21 -25.12
N ASP A 431 0.65 11.84 -24.91
CA ASP A 431 -0.29 12.61 -24.08
C ASP A 431 -1.38 11.72 -23.45
N MET A 432 -1.05 11.08 -22.32
CA MET A 432 -2.00 10.35 -21.43
C MET A 432 -2.96 9.35 -22.14
N GLY A 433 -2.50 8.71 -23.21
CA GLY A 433 -3.22 7.70 -23.97
C GLY A 433 -4.26 8.25 -24.95
N LYS A 434 -4.30 9.58 -25.17
CA LYS A 434 -5.26 10.19 -26.10
C LYS A 434 -5.13 9.65 -27.53
N GLU A 435 -3.96 9.20 -27.94
CA GLU A 435 -3.72 8.60 -29.26
C GLU A 435 -4.51 7.30 -29.45
N TYR A 436 -4.89 6.61 -28.38
CA TYR A 436 -5.53 5.30 -28.42
C TYR A 436 -7.05 5.36 -28.18
N ASN A 437 -7.64 6.54 -27.97
CA ASN A 437 -9.07 6.69 -27.71
C ASN A 437 -9.96 6.78 -28.97
N GLY A 438 -9.36 6.64 -30.16
CA GLY A 438 -10.04 6.73 -31.46
C GLY A 438 -10.35 8.16 -31.95
N LYS A 439 -10.07 9.21 -31.17
CA LYS A 439 -10.31 10.61 -31.55
C LYS A 439 -9.08 11.28 -32.14
N TRP A 440 -7.90 11.07 -31.53
CA TRP A 440 -6.65 11.62 -32.05
C TRP A 440 -6.13 10.84 -33.25
N PHE A 441 -6.29 9.52 -33.20
CA PHE A 441 -5.86 8.61 -34.25
C PHE A 441 -6.89 7.50 -34.43
N SER A 442 -7.22 7.19 -35.67
CA SER A 442 -8.17 6.14 -36.06
C SER A 442 -7.68 5.31 -37.26
N GLY A 443 -6.38 5.43 -37.56
CA GLY A 443 -5.73 4.64 -38.61
C GLY A 443 -5.26 3.28 -38.12
N ASP A 444 -4.77 2.46 -39.05
CA ASP A 444 -4.05 1.24 -38.71
C ASP A 444 -2.68 1.60 -38.15
N TRP A 445 -2.33 0.95 -37.04
CA TRP A 445 -1.14 1.14 -36.23
C TRP A 445 0.09 0.39 -36.75
#